data_AF-S4S0D9-F1
#
_entry.id   AF-S4S0D9-F1
#
_cell.length_a   1.000
_cell.length_b   1.000
_cell.length_c   1.000
_cell.angle_alpha   90.00
_cell.angle_beta   90.00
_cell.angle_gamma   90.00
#
_symmetry.space_group_name_H-M   'P 1'
#
loop_
_entity.id
_entity.type
_entity.pdbx_description
1 polymer ?
#
loop_
_entity_poly.entity_id
_entity_poly.type
_entity_poly.pdbx_seq_one_letter_code
_entity_poly.pdbx_strand_id
1 'polypeptide(L)' 'LAQNQLTSLPPGVFDRLTKLTLLNLQLNQLQNSL' A
#
# COMPACT_ATOMS: atom_id res chain seq x y z
N LEU A 1 17.39 1.02 11.22
CA LEU A 1 16.37 0.31 10.39
C LEU A 1 15.53 1.37 9.69
N ALA A 2 15.43 1.37 8.36
CA ALA A 2 14.56 2.31 7.65
C ALA A 2 13.12 1.78 7.70
N GLN A 3 12.19 2.54 8.29
CA GLN A 3 10.76 2.29 8.18
C GLN A 3 10.28 2.83 6.83
N ASN A 4 9.46 2.08 6.09
CA ASN A 4 8.90 2.60 4.85
C ASN A 4 7.85 3.66 5.20
N GLN A 5 8.02 4.87 4.67
CA GLN A 5 7.19 6.04 4.97
C GLN A 5 5.99 6.16 4.01
N LEU A 6 5.49 5.04 3.49
CA LEU A 6 4.32 5.08 2.61
C LEU A 6 3.10 5.44 3.44
N THR A 7 2.56 6.64 3.22
CA THR A 7 1.43 7.19 3.98
C THR A 7 0.09 7.04 3.27
N SER A 8 0.10 6.93 1.94
CA SER A 8 -1.10 6.73 1.13
C SER A 8 -0.81 5.83 -0.07
N LEU A 9 -1.88 5.25 -0.61
CA LEU A 9 -1.85 4.48 -1.84
C LEU A 9 -2.48 5.33 -2.95
N PRO A 10 -1.80 5.52 -4.09
CA PRO A 10 -2.38 6.25 -5.20
C PRO A 10 -3.68 5.57 -5.68
N PRO A 11 -4.72 6.34 -6.05
CA PRO A 11 -5.90 5.78 -6.68
C PRO A 11 -5.53 4.92 -7.89
N GLY A 12 -6.16 3.75 -8.01
CA GLY A 12 -5.94 2.84 -9.13
C GLY A 12 -4.61 2.09 -9.13
N VAL A 13 -3.80 2.19 -8.07
CA VAL A 13 -2.51 1.46 -7.97
C VAL A 13 -2.67 -0.08 -8.06
N PHE A 14 -3.87 -0.58 -7.79
CA PHE A 14 -4.20 -2.00 -7.85
C PHE A 14 -4.97 -2.43 -9.11
N ASP A 15 -5.38 -1.50 -9.97
CA ASP A 15 -6.29 -1.77 -11.09
C ASP A 15 -5.75 -2.79 -12.09
N ARG A 16 -4.42 -2.87 -12.21
CA ARG A 16 -3.73 -3.79 -13.13
C ARG A 16 -3.13 -5.01 -12.44
N LEU A 17 -3.27 -5.12 -11.13
CA LEU A 17 -2.74 -6.23 -10.34
C LEU A 17 -3.76 -7.37 -10.28
N THR A 18 -4.28 -7.77 -11.45
CA THR A 18 -5.40 -8.72 -11.59
C THR A 18 -5.10 -10.14 -11.10
N LYS A 19 -3.82 -10.46 -10.87
CA LYS A 19 -3.34 -11.75 -10.33
C LYS A 19 -2.70 -11.63 -8.95
N LEU A 20 -2.76 -10.45 -8.32
CA LEU A 20 -2.18 -10.24 -7.00
C LEU A 20 -3.04 -10.95 -5.95
N THR A 21 -2.44 -11.92 -5.26
CA THR A 21 -3.11 -12.71 -4.21
C THR A 21 -2.72 -12.27 -2.81
N LEU A 22 -1.53 -11.67 -2.64
CA LEU A 22 -1.03 -11.21 -1.36
C LEU A 22 -0.17 -9.96 -1.53
N LEU A 23 -0.46 -8.93 -0.74
CA LEU A 23 0.36 -7.73 -0.62
C LEU A 23 0.56 -7.42 0.86
N ASN A 24 1.82 -7.34 1.29
CA ASN A 24 2.17 -7.06 2.68
C ASN A 24 2.63 -5.60 2.83
N LEU A 25 1.86 -4.82 3.59
CA LEU A 25 2.12 -3.40 3.85
C LEU A 25 2.35 -3.10 5.33
N GLN A 26 2.61 -4.12 6.17
CA GLN A 26 2.60 -4.02 7.63
C GLN A 26 3.59 -3.01 8.24
N LEU A 27 4.67 -2.65 7.53
CA LEU A 27 5.69 -1.70 8.00
C LEU A 27 5.59 -0.33 7.32
N ASN A 28 4.41 0.01 6.82
CA ASN A 28 4.11 1.33 6.26
C ASN A 28 3.27 2.17 7.22
N GLN A 29 3.19 3.46 6.97
CA GLN A 29 2.45 4.44 7.78
C GLN A 29 1.11 4.79 7.12
N LEU A 30 0.46 3.80 6.50
CA LEU A 30 -0.74 4.00 5.72
C LEU A 30 -1.85 4.55 6.62
N GLN A 31 -2.27 5.78 6.34
CA GLN A 31 -3.41 6.41 7.00
C GLN A 31 -4.64 6.17 6.13
N ASN A 32 -5.72 5.65 6.73
CA ASN A 32 -6.97 5.54 6.03
C ASN A 32 -7.57 6.94 5.90
N SER A 33 -7.53 7.52 4.70
CA SER A 33 -8.24 8.76 4.38
C SER A 33 -9.72 8.40 4.19
N LEU A 34 -10.49 8.43 5.28
CA LEU A 34 -11.96 8.49 5.24
C LEU A 34 -12.39 9.77 4.49
#